data_AF-A0A9X5X877-F1
#
_entry.id   AF-A0A9X5X877-F1
#
_cell.length_a   1.000
_cell.length_b   1.000
_cell.length_c   1.000
_cell.angle_alpha   90.00
_cell.angle_beta   90.00
_cell.angle_gamma   90.00
#
_symmetry.space_group_name_H-M   'P 1'
#
loop_
_entity.id
_entity.type
_entity.pdbx_description
1 polymer ?
#
loop_
_entity_poly.entity_id
_entity_poly.type
_entity_poly.pdbx_seq_one_letter_code
_entity_poly.pdbx_strand_id
1 'polypeptide(L)'
;ADAHGWKQAFKVGKVTDSTATDNVPLVSAALTQNSDVTGVFAPYDELAKGTVLAVQNKKLQGKVKVFGADVSNADIQNMTAKDSPWVATAGTDPSAVGAAVVRTAALELAGQLN
;
A
#
# COMPACT_ATOMS: atom_id res chain seq x y z
N ALA A 1 -9.38 -1.29 20.67
CA ALA A 1 -9.91 -0.99 19.33
C ALA A 1 -9.72 0.50 19.09
N ASP A 2 -9.52 0.93 17.85
CA ASP A 2 -9.48 2.36 17.52
C ASP A 2 -10.89 3.00 17.64
N ALA A 3 -11.00 4.29 17.30
CA ALA A 3 -12.24 5.05 17.34
C ALA A 3 -13.36 4.46 16.44
N HIS A 4 -13.03 3.53 15.55
CA HIS A 4 -13.94 2.87 14.62
C HIS A 4 -14.14 1.38 14.93
N GLY A 5 -13.65 0.89 16.07
CA GLY A 5 -13.84 -0.49 16.49
C GLY A 5 -12.83 -1.49 15.89
N TRP A 6 -11.80 -1.04 15.18
CA TRP A 6 -10.79 -1.93 14.61
C TRP A 6 -9.80 -2.36 15.68
N LYS A 7 -9.51 -3.67 15.74
CA LYS A 7 -8.48 -4.23 16.62
C LYS A 7 -7.29 -4.65 15.76
N GLN A 8 -6.14 -4.04 15.99
CA GLN A 8 -4.91 -4.45 15.31
C GLN A 8 -4.51 -5.86 15.78
N ALA A 9 -4.44 -6.81 14.85
CA ALA A 9 -3.97 -8.18 15.11
C ALA A 9 -2.45 -8.31 14.97
N PHE A 10 -1.86 -7.62 14.00
CA PHE A 10 -0.41 -7.63 13.76
C PHE A 10 0.09 -6.31 13.18
N LYS A 11 1.41 -6.12 13.25
CA LYS A 11 2.16 -5.08 12.52
C LYS A 11 3.46 -5.69 12.02
N VAL A 12 3.61 -5.77 10.71
CA VAL A 12 4.81 -6.30 10.04
C VAL A 12 5.15 -5.42 8.85
N GLY A 13 6.42 -5.38 8.47
CA GLY A 13 6.87 -4.52 7.39
C GLY A 13 8.37 -4.25 7.47
N LYS A 14 9.06 -4.22 6.35
CA LYS A 14 10.39 -3.61 6.21
C LYS A 14 10.51 -2.86 4.90
N VAL A 15 11.25 -1.75 4.91
CA VAL A 15 11.57 -0.98 3.69
C VAL A 15 12.96 -1.39 3.24
N THR A 16 13.07 -1.85 2.01
CA THR A 16 14.30 -2.32 1.37
C THR A 16 14.26 -2.00 -0.13
N ASP A 17 15.36 -2.24 -0.84
CA ASP A 17 15.41 -2.14 -2.30
C ASP A 17 14.43 -3.09 -3.00
N SER A 18 13.95 -4.11 -2.29
CA SER A 18 13.01 -5.13 -2.78
C SER A 18 11.74 -5.17 -1.93
N THR A 19 11.26 -4.01 -1.45
CA THR A 19 10.17 -3.90 -0.46
C THR A 19 8.99 -4.82 -0.77
N ALA A 20 8.47 -4.88 -2.01
CA ALA A 20 7.34 -5.76 -2.31
C ALA A 20 7.63 -7.25 -2.05
N THR A 21 8.71 -7.80 -2.59
CA THR A 21 9.01 -9.24 -2.49
C THR A 21 9.44 -9.63 -1.08
N ASP A 22 10.21 -8.76 -0.43
CA ASP A 22 10.74 -8.96 0.90
C ASP A 22 9.67 -9.06 2.00
N ASN A 23 8.51 -8.43 1.78
CA ASN A 23 7.41 -8.44 2.75
C ASN A 23 6.45 -9.62 2.57
N VAL A 24 6.47 -10.32 1.44
CA VAL A 24 5.64 -11.51 1.19
C VAL A 24 5.74 -12.56 2.31
N PRO A 25 6.95 -13.00 2.74
CA PRO A 25 7.05 -13.99 3.83
C PRO A 25 6.58 -13.44 5.18
N LEU A 26 6.78 -12.15 5.45
CA LEU A 26 6.36 -11.52 6.71
C LEU A 26 4.84 -11.45 6.82
N VAL A 27 4.17 -10.96 5.77
CA VAL A 27 2.70 -10.92 5.71
C VAL A 27 2.12 -12.33 5.70
N SER A 28 2.76 -13.25 4.99
CA SER A 28 2.38 -14.67 5.00
C SER A 28 2.40 -15.27 6.39
N ALA A 29 3.45 -15.04 7.19
CA ALA A 29 3.52 -15.54 8.56
C ALA A 29 2.44 -14.89 9.45
N ALA A 30 2.23 -13.59 9.31
CA ALA A 30 1.22 -12.84 10.06
C ALA A 30 -0.20 -13.35 9.78
N LEU A 31 -0.56 -13.59 8.51
CA LEU A 31 -1.87 -14.15 8.13
C LEU A 31 -2.07 -15.59 8.61
N THR A 32 -0.99 -16.39 8.71
CA THR A 32 -1.07 -17.72 9.30
C THR A 32 -1.36 -17.67 10.80
N GLN A 33 -0.74 -16.72 11.52
CA GLN A 33 -0.90 -16.56 12.96
C GLN A 33 -2.21 -15.88 13.36
N ASN A 34 -2.84 -15.14 12.45
CA ASN A 34 -4.04 -14.34 12.69
C ASN A 34 -5.09 -14.60 11.60
N SER A 35 -5.70 -15.80 11.65
CA SER A 35 -6.61 -16.30 10.61
C SER A 35 -7.98 -15.62 10.56
N ASP A 36 -8.32 -14.85 11.59
CA ASP A 36 -9.54 -14.05 11.73
C ASP A 36 -9.45 -12.65 11.10
N VAL A 37 -8.25 -12.25 10.64
CA VAL A 37 -8.05 -10.95 9.99
C VAL A 37 -8.82 -10.88 8.66
N THR A 38 -9.63 -9.84 8.53
CA THR A 38 -10.44 -9.57 7.32
C THR A 38 -9.86 -8.46 6.45
N GLY A 39 -8.90 -7.68 6.98
CA GLY A 39 -8.33 -6.54 6.28
C GLY A 39 -6.88 -6.25 6.68
N VAL A 40 -6.10 -5.74 5.72
CA VAL A 40 -4.72 -5.27 5.93
C VAL A 40 -4.59 -3.86 5.37
N PHE A 41 -4.10 -2.94 6.18
CA PHE A 41 -3.69 -1.62 5.73
C PHE A 41 -2.19 -1.59 5.45
N ALA A 42 -1.80 -1.16 4.25
CA ALA A 42 -0.42 -1.06 3.78
C ALA A 42 -0.13 0.40 3.38
N PRO A 43 0.63 1.17 4.18
CA PRO A 43 0.79 2.62 4.01
C PRO A 43 1.82 3.01 2.93
N TYR A 44 2.07 2.14 1.96
CA TYR A 44 2.98 2.33 0.82
C TYR A 44 2.64 1.27 -0.25
N ASP A 45 2.63 1.63 -1.54
CA ASP A 45 2.22 0.73 -2.63
C ASP A 45 3.08 -0.55 -2.72
N GLU A 46 4.40 -0.48 -2.49
CA GLU A 46 5.25 -1.67 -2.48
C GLU A 46 4.89 -2.63 -1.34
N LEU A 47 4.55 -2.10 -0.16
CA LEU A 47 4.03 -2.94 0.93
C LEU A 47 2.68 -3.56 0.56
N ALA A 48 1.83 -2.81 -0.16
CA ALA A 48 0.55 -3.30 -0.65
C ALA A 48 0.74 -4.42 -1.70
N LYS A 49 1.65 -4.26 -2.67
CA LYS A 49 2.02 -5.28 -3.66
C LYS A 49 2.47 -6.58 -2.98
N GLY A 50 3.36 -6.48 -2.00
CA GLY A 50 3.81 -7.63 -1.20
C GLY A 50 2.66 -8.30 -0.44
N THR A 51 1.76 -7.51 0.12
CA THR A 51 0.57 -7.99 0.84
C THR A 51 -0.41 -8.71 -0.09
N VAL A 52 -0.70 -8.13 -1.26
CA VAL A 52 -1.56 -8.73 -2.29
C VAL A 52 -1.03 -10.09 -2.71
N LEU A 53 0.28 -10.17 -3.00
CA LEU A 53 0.91 -11.43 -3.38
C LEU A 53 0.85 -12.47 -2.25
N ALA A 54 1.07 -12.07 -0.99
CA ALA A 54 0.92 -12.97 0.16
C ALA A 54 -0.52 -13.50 0.33
N VAL A 55 -1.53 -12.64 0.15
CA VAL A 55 -2.95 -13.01 0.19
C VAL A 55 -3.29 -13.98 -0.93
N GLN A 56 -2.80 -13.72 -2.15
CA GLN A 56 -3.01 -14.59 -3.31
C GLN A 56 -2.32 -15.96 -3.15
N ASN A 57 -1.06 -16.00 -2.70
CA ASN A 57 -0.32 -17.24 -2.42
C ASN A 57 -1.03 -18.11 -1.39
N LYS A 58 -1.76 -17.49 -0.44
CA LYS A 58 -2.58 -18.17 0.56
C LYS A 58 -4.02 -18.45 0.12
N LYS A 59 -4.41 -18.06 -1.10
CA LYS A 59 -5.77 -18.20 -1.62
C LYS A 59 -6.83 -17.52 -0.74
N LEU A 60 -6.52 -16.33 -0.21
CA LEU A 60 -7.34 -15.58 0.74
C LEU A 60 -8.07 -14.38 0.13
N GLN A 61 -8.10 -14.22 -1.20
CA GLN A 61 -8.65 -13.03 -1.88
C GLN A 61 -10.14 -12.76 -1.58
N GLY A 62 -10.90 -13.82 -1.28
CA GLY A 62 -12.30 -13.73 -0.87
C GLY A 62 -12.51 -13.37 0.61
N LYS A 63 -11.47 -13.42 1.45
CA LYS A 63 -11.55 -13.23 2.91
C LYS A 63 -10.79 -12.01 3.42
N VAL A 64 -9.64 -11.71 2.82
CA VAL A 64 -8.76 -10.62 3.24
C VAL A 64 -8.77 -9.52 2.19
N LYS A 65 -9.09 -8.29 2.61
CA LYS A 65 -9.06 -7.09 1.77
C LYS A 65 -7.82 -6.25 2.08
N VAL A 66 -7.19 -5.70 1.06
CA VAL A 66 -6.01 -4.85 1.16
C VAL A 66 -6.40 -3.40 0.88
N PHE A 67 -6.03 -2.52 1.81
CA PHE A 67 -6.19 -1.07 1.73
C PHE A 67 -4.80 -0.44 1.65
N GLY A 68 -4.52 0.27 0.57
CA GLY A 68 -3.20 0.82 0.28
C GLY A 68 -3.09 2.32 0.52
N ALA A 69 -1.86 2.81 0.40
CA ALA A 69 -1.55 4.19 0.06
C ALA A 69 -0.69 4.20 -1.22
N ASP A 70 -0.63 5.37 -1.86
CA ASP A 70 0.01 5.64 -3.16
C ASP A 70 -0.67 4.94 -4.35
N VAL A 71 -0.27 5.35 -5.55
CA VAL A 71 -0.79 4.80 -6.81
C VAL A 71 0.19 4.99 -7.98
N SER A 72 0.28 3.96 -8.80
CA SER A 72 0.97 3.91 -10.08
C SER A 72 0.18 3.09 -11.10
N ASN A 73 0.60 3.10 -12.37
CA ASN A 73 -0.03 2.24 -13.38
C ASN A 73 0.08 0.74 -13.04
N ALA A 74 1.19 0.33 -12.41
CA ALA A 74 1.37 -1.04 -11.94
C ALA A 74 0.38 -1.40 -10.82
N ASP A 75 0.08 -0.45 -9.93
CA ASP A 75 -0.92 -0.64 -8.88
C ASP A 75 -2.31 -0.78 -9.47
N ILE A 76 -2.68 0.10 -10.41
CA ILE A 76 -3.98 0.03 -11.09
C ILE A 76 -4.15 -1.33 -11.78
N GLN A 77 -3.12 -1.85 -12.45
CA GLN A 77 -3.16 -3.19 -13.04
C GLN A 77 -3.39 -4.27 -11.98
N ASN A 78 -2.71 -4.21 -10.83
CA ASN A 78 -2.92 -5.15 -9.73
C ASN A 78 -4.30 -5.01 -9.07
N MET A 79 -4.81 -3.79 -8.88
CA MET A 79 -6.09 -3.50 -8.26
C MET A 79 -7.26 -3.94 -9.15
N THR A 80 -7.14 -3.74 -10.46
CA THR A 80 -8.19 -4.08 -11.44
C THR A 80 -8.14 -5.53 -11.92
N ALA A 81 -7.08 -6.27 -11.55
CA ALA A 81 -6.97 -7.69 -11.86
C ALA A 81 -8.16 -8.49 -11.30
N LYS A 82 -8.55 -9.54 -12.03
CA LYS A 82 -9.62 -10.44 -11.59
C LYS A 82 -9.31 -10.99 -10.19
N ASP A 83 -10.30 -10.91 -9.31
CA ASP A 83 -10.25 -11.40 -7.93
C ASP A 83 -9.11 -10.76 -7.11
N SER A 84 -8.70 -9.52 -7.45
CA SER A 84 -7.73 -8.78 -6.66
C SER A 84 -8.23 -8.52 -5.23
N PRO A 85 -7.42 -8.77 -4.19
CA PRO A 85 -7.76 -8.40 -2.83
C PRO A 85 -7.57 -6.91 -2.55
N TRP A 86 -6.93 -6.14 -3.44
CA TRP A 86 -6.66 -4.71 -3.25
C TRP A 86 -7.86 -3.87 -3.66
N VAL A 87 -8.66 -3.46 -2.67
CA VAL A 87 -9.98 -2.86 -2.89
C VAL A 87 -9.98 -1.34 -2.87
N ALA A 88 -8.98 -0.71 -2.25
CA ALA A 88 -8.88 0.74 -2.19
C ALA A 88 -7.42 1.17 -1.98
N THR A 89 -7.09 2.36 -2.49
CA THR A 89 -5.85 3.07 -2.17
C THR A 89 -6.14 4.57 -2.08
N ALA A 90 -5.38 5.27 -1.25
CA ALA A 90 -5.36 6.73 -1.23
C ALA A 90 -4.01 7.21 -1.78
N GLY A 91 -4.02 8.06 -2.81
CA GLY A 91 -2.78 8.48 -3.46
C GLY A 91 -2.89 9.86 -4.12
N THR A 92 -1.74 10.37 -4.54
CA THR A 92 -1.57 11.55 -5.38
C THR A 92 -1.02 11.14 -6.74
N ASP A 93 -1.05 12.02 -7.73
CA ASP A 93 -0.21 11.85 -8.93
C ASP A 93 1.24 12.26 -8.60
N PRO A 94 2.20 11.32 -8.51
CA PRO A 94 3.59 11.64 -8.15
C PRO A 94 4.28 12.53 -9.19
N SER A 95 3.86 12.50 -10.45
CA SER A 95 4.40 13.38 -11.50
C SER A 95 3.96 14.82 -11.27
N ALA A 96 2.68 15.02 -10.93
CA ALA A 96 2.14 16.34 -10.60
C ALA A 96 2.78 16.89 -9.30
N VAL A 97 2.98 16.04 -8.29
CA VAL A 97 3.70 16.41 -7.06
C VAL A 97 5.14 16.84 -7.38
N GLY A 98 5.88 16.07 -8.18
CA GLY A 98 7.24 16.44 -8.61
C GLY A 98 7.28 17.76 -9.36
N ALA A 99 6.34 17.98 -10.29
CA ALA A 99 6.22 19.24 -11.02
C ALA A 99 5.90 20.42 -10.09
N ALA A 100 5.05 20.23 -9.09
CA ALA A 100 4.74 21.25 -8.10
C ALA A 100 5.97 21.61 -7.26
N VAL A 101 6.75 20.62 -6.80
CA VAL A 101 7.99 20.86 -6.05
C VAL A 101 9.00 21.67 -6.85
N VAL A 102 9.25 21.30 -8.11
CA VAL A 102 10.19 22.04 -8.98
C VAL A 102 9.69 23.46 -9.24
N ARG A 103 8.38 23.64 -9.46
CA ARG A 103 7.78 24.96 -9.66
C ARG A 103 7.91 25.84 -8.42
N THR A 104 7.64 25.31 -7.24
CA THR A 104 7.80 26.02 -5.96
C THR A 104 9.26 26.43 -5.76
N ALA A 105 10.22 25.53 -6.02
CA ALA A 105 11.65 25.85 -5.94
C ALA A 105 12.06 26.96 -6.92
N ALA A 106 11.53 26.94 -8.15
CA ALA A 106 11.80 27.99 -9.14
C ALA A 106 11.22 29.35 -8.73
N LEU A 107 10.01 29.39 -8.17
CA LEU A 107 9.40 30.61 -7.65
C LEU A 107 10.20 31.19 -6.48
N GLU A 108 10.68 30.35 -5.56
CA GLU A 108 11.52 30.78 -4.43
C GLU A 108 12.82 31.43 -4.95
N LEU A 109 13.51 30.77 -5.88
CA LEU A 109 14.75 31.29 -6.48
C LEU A 109 14.54 32.61 -7.24
N ALA A 110 13.36 32.83 -7.80
CA ALA A 110 13.00 34.05 -8.51
C ALA A 110 12.49 35.17 -7.58
N GLY A 111 12.34 34.93 -6.26
CA GLY A 111 11.69 35.86 -5.33
C GLY A 111 10.19 36.03 -5.58
N GLN A 112 9.56 35.02 -6.18
CA GLN A 112 8.15 35.00 -6.60
C GLN A 112 7.30 34.03 -5.76
N LEU A 113 7.89 33.35 -4.77
CA LEU A 113 7.14 32.56 -3.80
C LEU A 113 6.60 33.49 -2.72
N ASN A 114 5.45 34.12 -2.99
CA ASN A 114 4.79 35.06 -2.07
C ASN A 114 3.38 34.60 -1.77
#